data_AF-A0A1K2IS63-F1
#
_entry.id   AF-A0A1K2IS63-F1
#
_cell.length_a   1.000
_cell.length_b   1.000
_cell.length_c   1.000
_cell.angle_alpha   90.00
_cell.angle_beta   90.00
_cell.angle_gamma   90.00
#
_symmetry.space_group_name_H-M   'P 1'
#
loop_
_entity.id
_entity.type
_entity.pdbx_description
1 polymer ?
#
loop_
_entity_poly.entity_id
_entity_poly.type
_entity_poly.pdbx_seq_one_letter_code
_entity_poly.pdbx_strand_id
1 'polypeptide(L)'
;MSTDKTILKSWFITGEKPTQDQFWAWMDSYYHKNELLSMNAVYGLENALANKAEASSLQYFAIKDGSNITNIEDWKDKLNINQLDLKKANKDASELSQDNITAWKSVLNVGELPENVATNDGEDDNGDPISGTSYTKEQSDEKYYQKVAPQYFNSNYVLLADGTTKAAGDLGKNVANSSLTSIAGAGLTLGADWAINTAGLSYSITGLSDVSNNTAFNTLLSQNAAGRIGKTNGKQPFLNLPTMLSDAEKTNWKTQMNGGWTTNTMSVGLISPPIINKALNSNTWIVLKGANLNLPPTSFGLEIMNEAGNTVLATVPNAQIQLYQNGIDLTFYYNFHSLANGNYRIRLWNGVAYYVTSLTIQVTDTLRAVDLGLLNWNVKTYNDATSSVIYGDGPLARITPDAAVKPLAEGPDIIASVKSNVLFGAGQDFYLRFNISYNDTSTTNADTFIGLMAESTPNSLSNNNFLNFLFDSFIVHYTAVNFAFNGTPVESTNTGSLSTKGITIIRKGITYSVIIETQTQGTKFFSLTNTSAAVALCMLGTNSQRAYQFSVAIQEAYLLN
;
A
#
# COMPACT_ATOMS: atom_id res chain seq x y z
N MET A 1 -10.12 -8.91 -17.39
CA MET A 1 -10.84 -9.81 -16.45
C MET A 1 -12.05 -9.03 -15.98
N SER A 2 -13.28 -9.48 -16.30
CA SER A 2 -14.49 -8.79 -15.83
C SER A 2 -14.62 -8.98 -14.31
N THR A 3 -14.90 -7.91 -13.59
CA THR A 3 -15.17 -7.96 -12.16
C THR A 3 -16.55 -8.57 -11.93
N ASP A 4 -16.67 -9.46 -10.94
CA ASP A 4 -17.94 -10.10 -10.62
C ASP A 4 -19.00 -9.08 -10.19
N LYS A 5 -20.25 -9.27 -10.63
CA LYS A 5 -21.35 -8.34 -10.37
C LYS A 5 -21.66 -8.16 -8.88
N THR A 6 -21.37 -9.16 -8.03
CA THR A 6 -21.54 -9.05 -6.58
C THR A 6 -20.52 -8.10 -5.96
N ILE A 7 -19.29 -8.09 -6.48
CA ILE A 7 -18.23 -7.15 -6.09
C ILE A 7 -18.58 -5.75 -6.59
N LEU A 8 -19.01 -5.61 -7.85
CA LEU A 8 -19.42 -4.32 -8.41
C LEU A 8 -20.53 -3.65 -7.59
N LYS A 9 -21.55 -4.40 -7.15
CA LYS A 9 -22.64 -3.87 -6.31
C LYS A 9 -22.18 -3.36 -4.94
N SER A 10 -21.11 -3.94 -4.38
CA SER A 10 -20.56 -3.48 -3.10
C SER A 10 -19.91 -2.10 -3.18
N TRP A 11 -19.54 -1.64 -4.38
CA TRP A 11 -18.88 -0.35 -4.61
C TRP A 11 -19.86 0.82 -4.79
N PHE A 12 -21.15 0.54 -4.98
CA PHE A 12 -22.19 1.54 -5.20
C PHE A 12 -23.29 1.45 -4.13
N ILE A 13 -22.90 1.65 -2.86
CA ILE A 13 -23.82 1.73 -1.72
C ILE A 13 -24.04 3.19 -1.32
N THR A 14 -25.21 3.49 -0.74
CA THR A 14 -25.60 4.85 -0.35
C THR A 14 -24.58 5.48 0.60
N GLY A 15 -24.06 6.65 0.22
CA GLY A 15 -23.12 7.44 1.04
C GLY A 15 -21.64 7.18 0.74
N GLU A 16 -21.31 6.12 -0.01
CA GLU A 16 -19.95 5.80 -0.43
C GLU A 16 -19.74 6.14 -1.90
N LYS A 17 -18.54 6.67 -2.24
CA LYS A 17 -18.15 6.96 -3.63
C LYS A 17 -17.06 5.97 -4.05
N PRO A 18 -17.24 5.21 -5.15
CA PRO A 18 -16.21 4.30 -5.62
C PRO A 18 -14.92 5.05 -5.96
N THR A 19 -13.78 4.41 -5.74
CA THR A 19 -12.48 4.92 -6.16
C THR A 19 -12.37 4.92 -7.69
N GLN A 20 -11.39 5.64 -8.23
CA GLN A 20 -11.14 5.69 -9.68
C GLN A 20 -10.96 4.30 -10.29
N ASP A 21 -10.17 3.44 -9.65
CA ASP A 21 -9.92 2.08 -10.13
C ASP A 21 -11.17 1.19 -10.07
N GLN A 22 -12.00 1.36 -9.04
CA GLN A 22 -13.29 0.66 -8.93
C GLN A 22 -14.26 1.10 -10.03
N PHE A 23 -14.25 2.38 -10.38
CA PHE A 23 -15.07 2.92 -11.47
C PHE A 23 -14.60 2.41 -12.85
N TRP A 24 -13.29 2.33 -13.09
CA TRP A 24 -12.74 1.76 -14.32
C TRP A 24 -12.99 0.26 -14.44
N ALA A 25 -12.80 -0.50 -13.36
CA ALA A 25 -13.11 -1.92 -13.32
C ALA A 25 -14.60 -2.20 -13.55
N TRP A 26 -15.49 -1.29 -13.13
CA TRP A 26 -16.92 -1.36 -13.47
C TRP A 26 -17.15 -1.20 -14.97
N MET A 27 -16.55 -0.19 -15.62
CA MET A 27 -16.69 0.04 -17.07
C MET A 27 -16.15 -1.14 -17.89
N ASP A 28 -14.98 -1.67 -17.56
CA ASP A 28 -14.33 -2.79 -18.26
C ASP A 28 -15.05 -4.13 -18.06
N SER A 29 -16.03 -4.19 -17.16
CA SER A 29 -16.84 -5.38 -16.93
C SER A 29 -18.05 -5.50 -17.88
N TYR A 30 -18.29 -4.50 -18.75
CA TYR A 30 -19.36 -4.49 -19.74
C TYR A 30 -18.80 -4.25 -21.15
N TYR A 31 -19.40 -4.88 -22.16
CA TYR A 31 -19.07 -4.64 -23.55
C TYR A 31 -19.75 -3.36 -24.06
N HIS A 32 -18.99 -2.51 -24.74
CA HIS A 32 -19.52 -1.34 -25.42
C HIS A 32 -20.09 -1.70 -26.80
N LYS A 33 -21.08 -0.96 -27.30
CA LYS A 33 -21.78 -1.24 -28.57
C LYS A 33 -20.90 -1.27 -29.83
N ASN A 34 -19.69 -0.71 -29.74
CA ASN A 34 -18.73 -0.66 -30.84
C ASN A 34 -17.62 -1.73 -30.71
N GLU A 35 -17.70 -2.60 -29.71
CA GLU A 35 -16.73 -3.67 -29.50
C GLU A 35 -17.19 -4.96 -30.17
N LEU A 36 -16.24 -5.70 -30.74
CA LEU A 36 -16.50 -6.99 -31.36
C LEU A 36 -16.56 -8.08 -30.28
N LEU A 37 -17.69 -8.80 -30.24
CA LEU A 37 -17.87 -9.97 -29.37
C LEU A 37 -17.31 -11.22 -30.07
N SER A 38 -16.40 -11.93 -29.40
CA SER A 38 -15.90 -13.23 -29.87
C SER A 38 -16.99 -14.30 -29.79
N MET A 39 -17.03 -15.23 -30.74
CA MET A 39 -18.02 -16.31 -30.81
C MET A 39 -18.03 -17.18 -29.53
N ASN A 40 -16.87 -17.32 -28.89
CA ASN A 40 -16.68 -18.10 -27.66
C ASN A 40 -17.21 -17.38 -26.40
N ALA A 41 -17.52 -16.08 -26.50
CA ALA A 41 -18.08 -15.30 -25.40
C ALA A 41 -19.58 -15.56 -25.18
N VAL A 42 -20.25 -16.23 -26.13
CA VAL A 42 -21.69 -16.57 -26.04
C VAL A 42 -21.84 -18.06 -25.75
N TYR A 43 -22.27 -18.36 -24.52
CA TYR A 43 -22.47 -19.75 -24.08
C TYR A 43 -23.46 -20.50 -24.98
N GLY A 44 -23.05 -21.68 -25.47
CA GLY A 44 -23.87 -22.57 -26.29
C GLY A 44 -23.93 -22.25 -27.78
N LEU A 45 -23.34 -21.14 -28.24
CA LEU A 45 -23.37 -20.73 -29.65
C LEU A 45 -22.61 -21.70 -30.56
N GLU A 46 -21.44 -22.16 -30.12
CA GLU A 46 -20.61 -23.14 -30.85
C GLU A 46 -21.33 -24.48 -31.03
N ASN A 47 -21.96 -25.00 -29.96
CA ASN A 47 -22.74 -26.23 -30.01
C ASN A 47 -24.00 -26.10 -30.87
N ALA A 48 -24.64 -24.93 -30.90
CA ALA A 48 -25.80 -24.70 -31.77
C ALA A 48 -25.41 -24.70 -33.26
N LEU A 49 -24.21 -24.22 -33.60
CA LEU A 49 -23.66 -24.21 -34.95
C LEU A 49 -23.15 -25.59 -35.38
N ALA A 50 -22.51 -26.33 -34.49
CA ALA A 50 -22.03 -27.69 -34.75
C ALA A 50 -23.15 -28.70 -35.10
N ASN A 51 -24.40 -28.40 -34.71
CA ASN A 51 -25.58 -29.20 -35.02
C ASN A 51 -26.30 -28.79 -36.33
N LYS A 52 -25.72 -27.85 -37.11
CA LYS A 52 -26.22 -27.50 -38.46
C LYS A 52 -25.40 -28.28 -39.49
N ALA A 53 -26.08 -29.00 -40.38
CA ALA A 53 -25.42 -29.66 -41.50
C ALA A 53 -24.81 -28.60 -42.46
N GLU A 54 -23.57 -28.80 -42.90
CA GLU A 54 -22.96 -27.96 -43.93
C GLU A 54 -23.68 -28.11 -45.28
N ALA A 55 -23.72 -27.05 -46.08
CA ALA A 55 -24.47 -27.01 -47.34
C ALA A 55 -24.03 -28.11 -48.34
N SER A 56 -22.79 -28.56 -48.26
CA SER A 56 -22.21 -29.67 -49.04
C SER A 56 -22.77 -31.04 -48.64
N SER A 57 -23.17 -31.22 -47.37
CA SER A 57 -23.70 -32.48 -46.82
C SER A 57 -25.16 -32.75 -47.18
N LEU A 58 -25.86 -31.77 -47.76
CA LEU A 58 -27.26 -31.89 -48.18
C LEU A 58 -27.42 -32.30 -49.66
N GLN A 59 -26.33 -32.48 -50.41
CA GLN A 59 -26.37 -32.79 -51.85
C GLN A 59 -26.74 -34.26 -52.16
N TYR A 60 -26.70 -35.16 -51.17
CA TYR A 60 -26.88 -36.61 -51.38
C TYR A 60 -28.03 -37.26 -50.59
N PHE A 61 -28.92 -36.47 -49.96
CA PHE A 61 -30.02 -37.03 -49.16
C PHE A 61 -31.40 -36.47 -49.54
N ALA A 62 -31.88 -36.88 -50.73
CA ALA A 62 -33.27 -37.22 -51.09
C ALA A 62 -33.25 -37.70 -52.56
N ILE A 63 -33.60 -38.95 -52.88
CA ILE A 63 -35.01 -39.35 -53.06
C ILE A 63 -35.38 -40.57 -52.19
N LYS A 64 -36.55 -40.45 -51.60
CA LYS A 64 -37.13 -41.22 -50.50
C LYS A 64 -38.38 -41.96 -51.03
N ASP A 65 -38.25 -42.96 -51.91
CA ASP A 65 -39.42 -43.76 -52.31
C ASP A 65 -39.16 -45.18 -52.90
N GLY A 66 -37.91 -45.66 -53.06
CA GLY A 66 -37.68 -47.00 -53.61
C GLY A 66 -38.23 -47.23 -55.04
N SER A 67 -38.50 -46.15 -55.78
CA SER A 67 -39.07 -46.15 -57.15
C SER A 67 -38.23 -46.84 -58.23
N ASN A 68 -37.11 -47.49 -57.86
CA ASN A 68 -36.18 -48.12 -58.79
C ASN A 68 -36.26 -49.66 -58.77
N ILE A 69 -37.10 -50.29 -57.94
CA ILE A 69 -37.18 -51.75 -57.85
C ILE A 69 -38.64 -52.19 -57.74
N THR A 70 -39.20 -52.59 -58.88
CA THR A 70 -40.65 -52.79 -59.06
C THR A 70 -41.08 -54.26 -59.21
N ASN A 71 -40.18 -55.24 -59.22
CA ASN A 71 -40.56 -56.65 -59.26
C ASN A 71 -39.53 -57.58 -58.59
N ILE A 72 -39.96 -58.27 -57.54
CA ILE A 72 -39.15 -59.22 -56.75
C ILE A 72 -38.99 -60.59 -57.45
N GLU A 73 -39.55 -60.80 -58.64
CA GLU A 73 -39.32 -62.00 -59.46
C GLU A 73 -38.26 -61.79 -60.56
N ASP A 74 -37.86 -60.55 -60.84
CA ASP A 74 -36.87 -60.21 -61.90
C ASP A 74 -35.43 -60.66 -61.57
N TRP A 75 -35.15 -61.08 -60.34
CA TRP A 75 -33.85 -61.68 -59.99
C TRP A 75 -33.73 -63.14 -60.45
N LYS A 76 -34.84 -63.87 -60.63
CA LYS A 76 -34.82 -65.29 -61.05
C LYS A 76 -34.48 -65.44 -62.54
N ASP A 77 -34.92 -64.52 -63.39
CA ASP A 77 -34.55 -64.47 -64.81
C ASP A 77 -33.12 -63.95 -65.04
N LYS A 78 -32.62 -63.05 -64.17
CA LYS A 78 -31.22 -62.58 -64.22
C LYS A 78 -30.19 -63.63 -63.81
N LEU A 79 -30.61 -64.71 -63.17
CA LEU A 79 -29.77 -65.87 -62.85
C LEU A 79 -29.89 -67.00 -63.88
N ASN A 80 -30.76 -66.85 -64.89
CA ASN A 80 -30.91 -67.75 -66.05
C ASN A 80 -30.99 -69.25 -65.67
N ILE A 81 -31.72 -69.59 -64.62
CA ILE A 81 -31.94 -70.98 -64.17
C ILE A 81 -33.33 -71.44 -64.61
N ASN A 82 -33.64 -71.33 -65.91
CA ASN A 82 -34.96 -71.66 -66.42
C ASN A 82 -35.04 -72.85 -67.40
N GLN A 83 -33.91 -73.41 -67.87
CA GLN A 83 -33.81 -74.80 -68.39
C GLN A 83 -32.34 -75.23 -68.39
N LEU A 84 -31.97 -76.30 -67.67
CA LEU A 84 -30.69 -76.97 -67.92
C LEU A 84 -30.94 -78.34 -68.56
N ASP A 85 -30.43 -78.44 -69.77
CA ASP A 85 -30.51 -79.52 -70.74
C ASP A 85 -30.16 -80.90 -70.17
N LEU A 86 -31.07 -81.84 -70.43
CA LEU A 86 -30.97 -83.29 -70.22
C LEU A 86 -30.00 -83.96 -71.22
N LYS A 87 -28.74 -83.54 -71.34
CA LYS A 87 -27.69 -84.32 -72.03
C LYS A 87 -26.29 -83.97 -71.53
N LYS A 88 -25.79 -84.73 -70.54
CA LYS A 88 -24.47 -85.44 -70.53
C LYS A 88 -23.98 -85.68 -69.09
N ALA A 89 -23.61 -86.94 -68.85
CA ALA A 89 -23.09 -87.55 -67.62
C ALA A 89 -24.07 -87.58 -66.43
N ASN A 90 -24.83 -88.67 -66.30
CA ASN A 90 -25.36 -89.04 -64.99
C ASN A 90 -24.18 -89.29 -64.05
N LYS A 91 -24.26 -88.79 -62.81
CA LYS A 91 -23.30 -89.00 -61.73
C LYS A 91 -23.13 -90.48 -61.36
N ASP A 92 -24.00 -91.34 -61.87
CA ASP A 92 -24.01 -92.76 -61.64
C ASP A 92 -23.58 -93.52 -62.92
N ALA A 93 -22.41 -94.16 -62.84
CA ALA A 93 -21.77 -94.95 -63.88
C ALA A 93 -22.00 -96.47 -63.69
N SER A 94 -22.89 -96.86 -62.77
CA SER A 94 -23.09 -98.26 -62.35
C SER A 94 -23.53 -99.21 -63.46
N GLU A 95 -24.04 -98.69 -64.58
CA GLU A 95 -24.47 -99.48 -65.74
C GLU A 95 -23.44 -99.53 -66.88
N LEU A 96 -22.24 -98.94 -66.71
CA LEU A 96 -21.16 -99.06 -67.69
C LEU A 96 -20.44 -100.41 -67.55
N SER A 97 -20.22 -101.09 -68.67
CA SER A 97 -19.37 -102.28 -68.71
C SER A 97 -17.92 -101.94 -68.32
N GLN A 98 -17.20 -102.92 -67.78
CA GLN A 98 -15.81 -102.77 -67.36
C GLN A 98 -14.90 -102.26 -68.50
N ASP A 99 -15.19 -102.65 -69.74
CA ASP A 99 -14.47 -102.19 -70.93
C ASP A 99 -14.68 -100.69 -71.17
N ASN A 100 -15.90 -100.18 -71.01
CA ASN A 100 -16.21 -98.76 -71.14
C ASN A 100 -15.59 -97.94 -70.00
N ILE A 101 -15.57 -98.47 -68.78
CA ILE A 101 -14.88 -97.86 -67.64
C ILE A 101 -13.38 -97.73 -67.93
N THR A 102 -12.77 -98.79 -68.46
CA THR A 102 -11.33 -98.82 -68.80
C THR A 102 -11.01 -97.88 -69.96
N ALA A 103 -11.85 -97.86 -71.00
CA ALA A 103 -11.72 -96.92 -72.11
C ALA A 103 -11.86 -95.46 -71.65
N TRP A 104 -12.81 -95.16 -70.75
CA TRP A 104 -12.99 -93.81 -70.20
C TRP A 104 -11.82 -93.39 -69.31
N LYS A 105 -11.29 -94.28 -68.46
CA LYS A 105 -10.06 -94.01 -67.68
C LYS A 105 -8.88 -93.67 -68.59
N SER A 106 -8.71 -94.43 -69.67
CA SER A 106 -7.64 -94.21 -70.65
C SER A 106 -7.79 -92.90 -71.43
N VAL A 107 -9.01 -92.55 -71.88
CA VAL A 107 -9.25 -91.33 -72.66
C VAL A 107 -9.22 -90.07 -71.79
N LEU A 108 -9.73 -90.15 -70.55
CA LEU A 108 -9.78 -89.02 -69.63
C LEU A 108 -8.48 -88.85 -68.82
N ASN A 109 -7.51 -89.73 -69.01
CA ASN A 109 -6.22 -89.73 -68.31
C ASN A 109 -6.37 -89.70 -66.77
N VAL A 110 -7.45 -90.29 -66.25
CA VAL A 110 -7.75 -90.37 -64.81
C VAL A 110 -7.24 -91.70 -64.28
N GLY A 111 -6.23 -91.62 -63.41
CA GLY A 111 -5.56 -92.77 -62.79
C GLY A 111 -4.04 -92.66 -62.73
N GLU A 112 -3.43 -91.76 -63.50
CA GLU A 112 -2.00 -91.46 -63.43
C GLU A 112 -1.77 -89.98 -63.11
N LEU A 113 -1.10 -89.70 -61.99
CA LEU A 113 -0.73 -88.35 -61.57
C LEU A 113 0.52 -87.88 -62.34
N PRO A 114 0.63 -86.59 -62.72
CA PRO A 114 1.85 -86.05 -63.33
C PRO A 114 3.05 -86.11 -62.37
N GLU A 115 4.26 -86.33 -62.90
CA GLU A 115 5.53 -86.52 -62.18
C GLU A 115 5.96 -85.41 -61.20
N ASN A 116 5.19 -84.32 -61.05
CA ASN A 116 5.58 -83.15 -60.26
C ASN A 116 4.45 -82.54 -59.41
N VAL A 117 3.47 -83.34 -59.01
CA VAL A 117 2.42 -82.92 -58.07
C VAL A 117 2.76 -83.45 -56.67
N ALA A 118 2.93 -82.54 -55.70
CA ALA A 118 3.03 -82.93 -54.30
C ALA A 118 1.64 -83.32 -53.78
N THR A 119 1.48 -84.55 -53.26
CA THR A 119 0.23 -85.05 -52.69
C THR A 119 0.43 -85.34 -51.20
N ASN A 120 -0.50 -84.89 -50.35
CA ASN A 120 -0.48 -85.10 -48.90
C ASN A 120 -1.67 -85.96 -48.40
N ASP A 121 -2.38 -86.62 -49.33
CA ASP A 121 -3.77 -87.03 -49.11
C ASP A 121 -4.07 -88.45 -49.66
N GLY A 122 -3.03 -89.29 -49.80
CA GLY A 122 -3.19 -90.69 -50.21
C GLY A 122 -2.93 -91.63 -49.04
N GLU A 123 -3.84 -92.57 -48.80
CA GLU A 123 -3.59 -93.79 -48.01
C GLU A 123 -3.19 -94.92 -48.98
N ASP A 124 -2.28 -95.80 -48.58
CA ASP A 124 -2.00 -97.02 -49.32
C ASP A 124 -3.15 -98.05 -49.15
N ASP A 125 -3.03 -99.21 -49.79
CA ASP A 125 -4.04 -100.28 -49.76
C ASP A 125 -4.35 -100.81 -48.34
N ASN A 126 -3.58 -100.38 -47.32
CA ASN A 126 -3.73 -100.74 -45.93
C ASN A 126 -4.30 -99.60 -45.06
N GLY A 127 -4.57 -98.42 -45.63
CA GLY A 127 -5.08 -97.25 -44.91
C GLY A 127 -3.99 -96.40 -44.26
N ASP A 128 -2.71 -96.63 -44.57
CA ASP A 128 -1.61 -95.85 -44.01
C ASP A 128 -1.23 -94.68 -44.94
N PRO A 129 -1.04 -93.44 -44.43
CA PRO A 129 -0.74 -92.29 -45.26
C PRO A 129 0.62 -92.41 -45.95
N ILE A 130 0.62 -92.26 -47.27
CA ILE A 130 1.81 -92.35 -48.13
C ILE A 130 2.76 -91.17 -47.81
N SER A 131 4.01 -91.46 -47.44
CA SER A 131 5.00 -90.44 -47.10
C SER A 131 5.46 -89.66 -48.34
N GLY A 132 4.92 -88.44 -48.52
CA GLY A 132 5.32 -87.48 -49.56
C GLY A 132 6.48 -86.57 -49.14
N THR A 133 7.04 -85.84 -50.11
CA THR A 133 8.17 -84.89 -49.92
C THR A 133 7.75 -83.49 -49.45
N SER A 134 6.47 -83.26 -49.15
CA SER A 134 5.90 -82.02 -48.61
C SER A 134 5.43 -82.20 -47.17
N TYR A 135 5.64 -81.20 -46.32
CA TYR A 135 5.11 -81.20 -44.95
C TYR A 135 3.62 -80.85 -44.94
N THR A 136 2.81 -81.50 -44.08
CA THR A 136 1.47 -81.00 -43.74
C THR A 136 1.58 -79.67 -43.00
N LYS A 137 0.46 -78.93 -42.88
CA LYS A 137 0.44 -77.69 -42.11
C LYS A 137 0.84 -77.95 -40.65
N GLU A 138 0.39 -79.06 -40.06
CA GLU A 138 0.77 -79.47 -38.71
C GLU A 138 2.28 -79.75 -38.60
N GLN A 139 2.88 -80.45 -39.57
CA GLN A 139 4.31 -80.77 -39.57
C GLN A 139 5.19 -79.52 -39.81
N SER A 140 4.75 -78.61 -40.67
CA SER A 140 5.39 -77.30 -40.88
C SER A 140 5.34 -76.48 -39.59
N ASP A 141 4.18 -76.48 -38.92
CA ASP A 141 4.00 -75.78 -37.65
C ASP A 141 4.93 -76.38 -36.58
N GLU A 142 5.04 -77.70 -36.45
CA GLU A 142 5.92 -78.37 -35.47
C GLU A 142 7.42 -78.11 -35.72
N LYS A 143 7.84 -78.02 -36.99
CA LYS A 143 9.26 -77.91 -37.36
C LYS A 143 9.78 -76.48 -37.44
N TYR A 144 8.94 -75.51 -37.81
CA TYR A 144 9.38 -74.13 -38.09
C TYR A 144 8.64 -73.05 -37.29
N TYR A 145 7.52 -73.37 -36.63
CA TYR A 145 6.79 -72.45 -35.76
C TYR A 145 6.72 -72.99 -34.33
N GLN A 146 7.56 -72.47 -33.42
CA GLN A 146 7.20 -72.54 -32.01
C GLN A 146 5.96 -71.68 -31.78
N LYS A 147 4.76 -72.28 -31.89
CA LYS A 147 3.53 -71.63 -31.46
C LYS A 147 3.64 -71.38 -29.97
N VAL A 148 3.75 -70.11 -29.60
CA VAL A 148 3.68 -69.67 -28.20
C VAL A 148 2.36 -70.21 -27.64
N ALA A 149 2.44 -70.95 -26.53
CA ALA A 149 1.30 -71.68 -26.01
C ALA A 149 0.08 -70.73 -25.80
N PRO A 150 -1.17 -71.15 -26.09
CA PRO A 150 -2.34 -70.26 -26.11
C PRO A 150 -2.55 -69.45 -24.82
N GLN A 151 -2.06 -69.93 -23.68
CA GLN A 151 -2.08 -69.19 -22.41
C GLN A 151 -1.28 -67.86 -22.43
N TYR A 152 -0.42 -67.64 -23.43
CA TYR A 152 0.37 -66.41 -23.60
C TYR A 152 -0.26 -65.41 -24.58
N PHE A 153 -1.34 -65.78 -25.29
CA PHE A 153 -2.17 -64.85 -26.08
C PHE A 153 -3.34 -64.34 -25.23
N ASN A 154 -3.02 -63.63 -24.15
CA ASN A 154 -4.01 -62.87 -23.39
C ASN A 154 -3.97 -61.42 -23.91
N SER A 155 -5.08 -60.88 -24.42
CA SER A 155 -5.18 -59.48 -24.88
C SER A 155 -4.79 -58.45 -23.83
N ASN A 156 -4.70 -58.87 -22.56
CA ASN A 156 -4.27 -58.05 -21.45
C ASN A 156 -2.76 -58.02 -21.24
N TYR A 157 -1.94 -58.77 -22.00
CA TYR A 157 -0.48 -58.80 -21.84
C TYR A 157 0.24 -58.71 -23.19
N VAL A 158 1.41 -58.08 -23.17
CA VAL A 158 2.33 -57.87 -24.29
C VAL A 158 3.69 -58.45 -23.90
N LEU A 159 4.33 -59.18 -24.82
CA LEU A 159 5.70 -59.66 -24.61
C LEU A 159 6.70 -58.53 -24.85
N LEU A 160 7.61 -58.34 -23.89
CA LEU A 160 8.75 -57.44 -24.00
C LEU A 160 9.89 -58.11 -24.77
N ALA A 161 10.86 -57.31 -25.21
CA ALA A 161 12.02 -57.79 -25.99
C ALA A 161 12.91 -58.78 -25.22
N ASP A 162 12.81 -58.82 -23.89
CA ASP A 162 13.51 -59.77 -23.02
C ASP A 162 12.74 -61.09 -22.80
N GLY A 163 11.58 -61.26 -23.46
CA GLY A 163 10.73 -62.45 -23.36
C GLY A 163 9.77 -62.46 -22.16
N THR A 164 9.78 -61.42 -21.31
CA THR A 164 8.84 -61.31 -20.18
C THR A 164 7.49 -60.75 -20.63
N THR A 165 6.40 -61.15 -19.97
CA THR A 165 5.05 -60.63 -20.24
C THR A 165 4.74 -59.44 -19.34
N LYS A 166 4.20 -58.35 -19.91
CA LYS A 166 3.73 -57.18 -19.16
C LYS A 166 2.28 -56.88 -19.50
N ALA A 167 1.49 -56.43 -18.54
CA ALA A 167 0.10 -56.08 -18.80
C ALA A 167 0.02 -54.95 -19.86
N ALA A 168 -0.77 -55.13 -20.91
CA ALA A 168 -0.92 -54.19 -22.03
C ALA A 168 -1.42 -52.81 -21.56
N GLY A 169 -2.23 -52.77 -20.49
CA GLY A 169 -2.71 -51.53 -19.87
C GLY A 169 -1.63 -50.71 -19.14
N ASP A 170 -0.42 -51.24 -18.94
CA ASP A 170 0.69 -50.54 -18.27
C ASP A 170 1.71 -49.94 -19.24
N LEU A 171 1.51 -50.08 -20.56
CA LEU A 171 2.32 -49.39 -21.56
C LEU A 171 1.80 -47.97 -21.77
N GLY A 172 2.72 -46.99 -21.87
CA GLY A 172 2.39 -45.59 -22.15
C GLY A 172 1.94 -44.77 -20.93
N LYS A 173 1.86 -45.38 -19.74
CA LYS A 173 1.63 -44.68 -18.47
C LYS A 173 2.85 -43.80 -18.12
N ASN A 174 2.62 -42.51 -17.96
CA ASN A 174 3.56 -41.50 -17.46
C ASN A 174 2.92 -40.71 -16.31
N VAL A 175 3.67 -39.79 -15.73
CA VAL A 175 3.20 -38.97 -14.59
C VAL A 175 1.99 -38.08 -14.89
N ALA A 176 1.66 -37.85 -16.16
CA ALA A 176 0.58 -36.97 -16.59
C ALA A 176 -0.71 -37.71 -17.02
N ASN A 177 -0.64 -39.01 -17.35
CA ASN A 177 -1.80 -39.83 -17.74
C ASN A 177 -2.05 -41.01 -16.79
N SER A 178 -1.37 -41.05 -15.64
CA SER A 178 -1.54 -42.06 -14.60
C SER A 178 -2.13 -41.44 -13.34
N SER A 179 -3.17 -42.06 -12.78
CA SER A 179 -3.68 -41.71 -11.45
C SER A 179 -2.77 -42.28 -10.36
N LEU A 180 -1.61 -41.64 -10.17
CA LEU A 180 -0.59 -42.11 -9.22
C LEU A 180 -0.98 -41.72 -7.79
N THR A 181 -0.98 -42.70 -6.88
CA THR A 181 -0.93 -42.48 -5.44
C THR A 181 0.45 -42.85 -4.93
N SER A 182 1.07 -42.02 -4.09
CA SER A 182 2.38 -42.32 -3.51
C SER A 182 2.25 -43.32 -2.37
N ILE A 183 3.14 -44.31 -2.31
CA ILE A 183 3.39 -45.15 -1.13
C ILE A 183 4.62 -44.63 -0.37
N ALA A 184 4.79 -45.03 0.89
CA ALA A 184 5.98 -44.65 1.67
C ALA A 184 7.27 -45.10 0.95
N GLY A 185 8.19 -44.16 0.74
CA GLY A 185 9.43 -44.40 -0.03
C GLY A 185 9.30 -44.23 -1.54
N ALA A 186 8.11 -43.96 -2.08
CA ALA A 186 7.95 -43.55 -3.48
C ALA A 186 8.41 -42.11 -3.68
N GLY A 187 9.20 -41.86 -4.73
CA GLY A 187 9.69 -40.52 -5.09
C GLY A 187 10.01 -40.41 -6.58
N LEU A 188 10.01 -39.18 -7.09
CA LEU A 188 10.45 -38.87 -8.45
C LEU A 188 11.91 -38.41 -8.38
N THR A 189 12.83 -39.22 -8.90
CA THR A 189 14.25 -38.84 -9.06
C THR A 189 14.49 -38.48 -10.52
N LEU A 190 14.96 -37.25 -10.75
CA LEU A 190 15.30 -36.77 -12.09
C LEU A 190 16.74 -37.18 -12.44
N GLY A 191 16.94 -37.85 -13.57
CA GLY A 191 18.28 -38.19 -14.10
C GLY A 191 18.90 -37.11 -14.99
N ALA A 192 18.13 -36.08 -15.35
CA ALA A 192 18.54 -34.94 -16.16
C ALA A 192 17.62 -33.75 -15.87
N ASP A 193 18.02 -32.55 -16.32
CA ASP A 193 17.15 -31.37 -16.28
C ASP A 193 15.84 -31.66 -17.03
N TRP A 194 14.72 -31.35 -16.38
CA TRP A 194 13.38 -31.44 -16.97
C TRP A 194 12.69 -30.07 -16.88
N ALA A 195 11.75 -29.82 -17.78
CA ALA A 195 10.99 -28.57 -17.80
C ALA A 195 9.49 -28.86 -17.95
N ILE A 196 8.68 -28.06 -17.25
CA ILE A 196 7.24 -27.97 -17.47
C ILE A 196 7.01 -26.69 -18.25
N ASN A 197 6.54 -26.80 -19.49
CA ASN A 197 6.01 -25.67 -20.24
C ASN A 197 4.49 -25.64 -20.03
N THR A 198 3.98 -24.64 -19.33
CA THR A 198 2.56 -24.53 -19.05
C THR A 198 1.75 -23.99 -20.23
N ALA A 199 2.40 -23.49 -21.29
CA ALA A 199 1.74 -22.83 -22.42
C ALA A 199 0.77 -21.70 -21.99
N GLY A 200 1.09 -21.01 -20.89
CA GLY A 200 0.24 -19.96 -20.32
C GLY A 200 -0.91 -20.47 -19.43
N LEU A 201 -1.05 -21.78 -19.25
CA LEU A 201 -2.01 -22.39 -18.33
C LEU A 201 -1.48 -22.37 -16.89
N SER A 202 -2.41 -22.48 -15.94
CA SER A 202 -2.08 -22.52 -14.50
C SER A 202 -1.46 -23.85 -14.09
N TYR A 203 -0.42 -23.80 -13.28
CA TYR A 203 0.11 -24.93 -12.51
C TYR A 203 -0.18 -24.70 -11.03
N SER A 204 -0.88 -25.62 -10.37
CA SER A 204 -1.28 -25.50 -8.97
C SER A 204 -0.78 -26.67 -8.12
N ILE A 205 -0.29 -26.35 -6.92
CA ILE A 205 -0.05 -27.30 -5.85
C ILE A 205 -1.04 -26.95 -4.74
N THR A 206 -1.96 -27.85 -4.42
CA THR A 206 -3.08 -27.60 -3.49
C THR A 206 -3.01 -28.53 -2.29
N GLY A 207 -3.73 -28.21 -1.21
CA GLY A 207 -3.76 -29.03 0.01
C GLY A 207 -2.48 -28.95 0.86
N LEU A 208 -1.72 -27.86 0.74
CA LEU A 208 -0.50 -27.62 1.53
C LEU A 208 -0.86 -27.37 3.00
N SER A 209 -0.05 -27.89 3.93
CA SER A 209 -0.17 -27.59 5.35
C SER A 209 0.35 -26.19 5.68
N ASP A 210 -0.33 -25.47 6.58
CA ASP A 210 0.18 -24.20 7.11
C ASP A 210 1.38 -24.47 8.05
N VAL A 211 2.53 -23.91 7.68
CA VAL A 211 3.80 -24.05 8.39
C VAL A 211 4.36 -22.71 8.85
N SER A 212 3.53 -21.65 8.89
CA SER A 212 3.95 -20.27 9.17
C SER A 212 4.67 -20.11 10.51
N ASN A 213 4.35 -20.95 11.50
CA ASN A 213 4.96 -20.93 12.84
C ASN A 213 6.05 -22.00 13.03
N ASN A 214 6.41 -22.77 11.99
CA ASN A 214 7.42 -23.83 12.09
C ASN A 214 8.80 -23.30 11.70
N THR A 215 9.70 -23.19 12.68
CA THR A 215 11.05 -22.63 12.50
C THR A 215 11.97 -23.45 11.59
N ALA A 216 11.62 -24.71 11.29
CA ALA A 216 12.34 -25.52 10.31
C ALA A 216 12.12 -25.05 8.86
N PHE A 217 11.03 -24.33 8.58
CA PHE A 217 10.69 -23.80 7.25
C PHE A 217 11.25 -22.38 7.07
N ASN A 218 12.58 -22.28 6.92
CA ASN A 218 13.31 -21.00 6.90
C ASN A 218 13.91 -20.62 5.53
N THR A 219 13.49 -21.29 4.45
CA THR A 219 13.97 -21.02 3.09
C THR A 219 12.82 -20.89 2.11
N LEU A 220 13.06 -20.15 1.03
CA LEU A 220 12.10 -19.90 -0.04
C LEU A 220 12.55 -20.60 -1.33
N LEU A 221 11.59 -20.97 -2.17
CA LEU A 221 11.87 -21.28 -3.57
C LEU A 221 11.92 -19.96 -4.35
N SER A 222 12.91 -19.82 -5.22
CA SER A 222 13.08 -18.68 -6.11
C SER A 222 13.39 -19.16 -7.52
N GLN A 223 13.07 -18.35 -8.51
CA GLN A 223 13.24 -18.67 -9.91
C GLN A 223 14.19 -17.67 -10.58
N ASN A 224 15.06 -18.15 -11.46
CA ASN A 224 15.86 -17.29 -12.32
C ASN A 224 15.13 -16.95 -13.64
N ALA A 225 15.73 -16.09 -14.47
CA ALA A 225 15.14 -15.67 -15.75
C ALA A 225 14.93 -16.83 -16.75
N ALA A 226 15.63 -17.96 -16.59
CA ALA A 226 15.48 -19.15 -17.43
C ALA A 226 14.41 -20.13 -16.90
N GLY A 227 13.68 -19.76 -15.85
CA GLY A 227 12.64 -20.60 -15.26
C GLY A 227 13.14 -21.67 -14.27
N ARG A 228 14.45 -21.71 -13.97
CA ARG A 228 15.02 -22.70 -13.02
C ARG A 228 14.64 -22.35 -11.60
N ILE A 229 14.08 -23.30 -10.88
CA ILE A 229 13.68 -23.16 -9.48
C ILE A 229 14.83 -23.64 -8.58
N GLY A 230 15.17 -22.84 -7.57
CA GLY A 230 16.19 -23.19 -6.57
C GLY A 230 15.80 -22.75 -5.16
N LYS A 231 16.42 -23.36 -4.16
CA LYS A 231 16.29 -22.97 -2.74
C LYS A 231 17.12 -21.72 -2.47
N THR A 232 16.55 -20.76 -1.77
CA THR A 232 17.23 -19.55 -1.28
C THR A 232 16.87 -19.28 0.18
N ASN A 233 17.71 -18.54 0.88
CA ASN A 233 17.39 -18.00 2.22
C ASN A 233 16.56 -16.70 2.16
N GLY A 234 16.15 -16.26 0.97
CA GLY A 234 15.31 -15.07 0.77
C GLY A 234 16.08 -13.73 0.72
N LYS A 235 17.40 -13.72 0.97
CA LYS A 235 18.20 -12.49 1.00
C LYS A 235 18.15 -11.69 -0.30
N GLN A 236 18.35 -12.35 -1.45
CA GLN A 236 18.41 -11.67 -2.74
C GLN A 236 17.06 -11.05 -3.17
N PRO A 237 15.93 -11.79 -3.11
CA PRO A 237 14.62 -11.20 -3.33
C PRO A 237 14.34 -9.99 -2.44
N PHE A 238 14.72 -10.05 -1.16
CA PHE A 238 14.51 -8.95 -0.21
C PHE A 238 15.39 -7.72 -0.52
N LEU A 239 16.64 -7.93 -0.93
CA LEU A 239 17.54 -6.83 -1.33
C LEU A 239 17.11 -6.13 -2.63
N ASN A 240 16.47 -6.87 -3.54
CA ASN A 240 15.97 -6.32 -4.79
C ASN A 240 14.62 -5.61 -4.65
N LEU A 241 13.83 -5.95 -3.61
CA LEU A 241 12.50 -5.36 -3.39
C LEU A 241 12.50 -3.81 -3.44
N PRO A 242 13.41 -3.05 -2.79
CA PRO A 242 13.40 -1.59 -2.86
C PRO A 242 13.55 -1.04 -4.27
N THR A 243 14.22 -1.76 -5.16
CA THR A 243 14.43 -1.34 -6.55
C THR A 243 13.17 -1.49 -7.41
N MET A 244 12.21 -2.30 -6.96
CA MET A 244 10.95 -2.56 -7.64
C MET A 244 9.80 -1.65 -7.18
N LEU A 245 10.01 -0.88 -6.11
CA LEU A 245 8.99 -0.02 -5.52
C LEU A 245 9.05 1.41 -6.09
N SER A 246 7.90 2.08 -6.12
CA SER A 246 7.80 3.53 -6.34
C SER A 246 8.36 4.32 -5.15
N ASP A 247 8.61 5.61 -5.33
CA ASP A 247 9.14 6.46 -4.24
C ASP A 247 8.16 6.64 -3.07
N ALA A 248 6.85 6.63 -3.36
CA ALA A 248 5.81 6.64 -2.33
C ALA A 248 5.82 5.34 -1.51
N GLU A 249 5.92 4.19 -2.17
CA GLU A 249 5.99 2.88 -1.51
C GLU A 249 7.29 2.72 -0.71
N LYS A 250 8.43 3.18 -1.25
CA LYS A 250 9.70 3.23 -0.51
C LYS A 250 9.57 4.06 0.77
N THR A 251 8.90 5.21 0.69
CA THR A 251 8.71 6.10 1.84
C THR A 251 7.84 5.42 2.90
N ASN A 252 6.72 4.83 2.51
CA ASN A 252 5.87 4.08 3.43
C ASN A 252 6.60 2.90 4.07
N TRP A 253 7.34 2.14 3.26
CA TRP A 253 8.11 1.00 3.77
C TRP A 253 9.19 1.44 4.76
N LYS A 254 9.96 2.50 4.45
CA LYS A 254 10.95 3.08 5.38
C LYS A 254 10.30 3.53 6.69
N THR A 255 9.18 4.23 6.62
CA THR A 255 8.45 4.72 7.80
C THR A 255 7.96 3.56 8.68
N GLN A 256 7.42 2.50 8.07
CA GLN A 256 6.97 1.30 8.80
C GLN A 256 8.14 0.54 9.42
N MET A 257 9.25 0.37 8.70
CA MET A 257 10.45 -0.27 9.24
C MET A 257 11.11 0.55 10.35
N ASN A 258 10.93 1.86 10.36
CA ASN A 258 11.42 2.75 11.41
C ASN A 258 10.39 2.98 12.53
N GLY A 259 9.34 2.16 12.65
CA GLY A 259 8.36 2.26 13.74
C GLY A 259 7.56 3.57 13.80
N GLY A 260 7.44 4.30 12.68
CA GLY A 260 6.73 5.58 12.60
C GLY A 260 7.53 6.82 12.99
N TRP A 261 8.83 6.70 13.28
CA TRP A 261 9.70 7.82 13.61
C TRP A 261 10.22 8.55 12.37
N THR A 262 10.39 9.87 12.45
CA THR A 262 10.79 10.68 11.31
C THR A 262 12.22 10.37 10.84
N THR A 263 12.40 10.30 9.53
CA THR A 263 13.71 10.26 8.85
C THR A 263 14.01 11.58 8.13
N ASN A 264 13.09 12.53 8.21
CA ASN A 264 13.21 13.83 7.57
C ASN A 264 14.17 14.74 8.35
N THR A 265 14.58 15.83 7.71
CA THR A 265 15.52 16.80 8.30
C THR A 265 14.90 17.45 9.54
N MET A 266 15.58 17.35 10.67
CA MET A 266 15.22 18.04 11.91
C MET A 266 15.36 19.55 11.74
N SER A 267 14.47 20.31 12.37
CA SER A 267 14.62 21.76 12.50
C SER A 267 14.09 22.24 13.84
N VAL A 268 14.72 23.27 14.40
CA VAL A 268 14.28 23.93 15.63
C VAL A 268 14.09 25.41 15.33
N GLY A 269 12.86 25.89 15.49
CA GLY A 269 12.46 27.29 15.31
C GLY A 269 12.36 28.08 16.62
N LEU A 270 12.38 27.40 17.77
CA LEU A 270 12.33 28.02 19.09
C LEU A 270 13.15 27.24 20.11
N ILE A 271 13.81 27.98 21.00
CA ILE A 271 14.29 27.46 22.29
C ILE A 271 13.72 28.33 23.41
N SER A 272 13.03 27.70 24.37
CA SER A 272 12.41 28.40 25.50
C SER A 272 12.72 27.70 26.83
N PRO A 273 13.20 28.42 27.86
CA PRO A 273 13.62 29.82 27.81
C PRO A 273 14.91 29.98 26.99
N PRO A 274 15.13 31.15 26.36
CA PRO A 274 16.33 31.43 25.56
C PRO A 274 17.54 31.83 26.42
N ILE A 275 17.34 32.05 27.72
CA ILE A 275 18.36 32.44 28.69
C ILE A 275 18.22 31.62 29.97
N ILE A 276 19.35 31.23 30.55
CA ILE A 276 19.44 30.40 31.74
C ILE A 276 20.27 31.13 32.80
N ASN A 277 19.69 31.30 33.97
CA ASN A 277 20.42 31.72 35.16
C ASN A 277 21.09 30.51 35.81
N LYS A 278 22.38 30.33 35.56
CA LYS A 278 23.15 29.21 36.11
C LYS A 278 23.57 29.40 37.58
N ALA A 279 23.34 30.58 38.18
CA ALA A 279 23.69 30.84 39.58
C ALA A 279 22.84 30.04 40.57
N LEU A 280 21.63 29.64 40.16
CA LEU A 280 20.69 28.88 40.99
C LEU A 280 21.08 27.40 41.19
N ASN A 281 22.06 26.90 40.43
CA ASN A 281 22.52 25.50 40.46
C ASN A 281 21.37 24.48 40.47
N SER A 282 20.43 24.63 39.55
CA SER A 282 19.24 23.80 39.45
C SER A 282 19.01 23.32 38.02
N ASN A 283 18.28 22.21 37.88
CA ASN A 283 17.81 21.76 36.58
C ASN A 283 16.85 22.81 36.00
N THR A 284 17.11 23.23 34.77
CA THR A 284 16.22 24.11 34.03
C THR A 284 15.57 23.33 32.89
N TRP A 285 14.25 23.44 32.78
CA TRP A 285 13.46 22.84 31.71
C TRP A 285 13.54 23.70 30.45
N ILE A 286 13.83 23.06 29.33
CA ILE A 286 13.94 23.66 28.00
C ILE A 286 12.95 22.98 27.07
N VAL A 287 12.19 23.79 26.33
CA VAL A 287 11.32 23.34 25.26
C VAL A 287 11.92 23.76 23.92
N LEU A 288 12.07 22.79 23.03
CA LEU A 288 12.38 22.99 21.62
C LEU A 288 11.08 22.84 20.83
N LYS A 289 10.78 23.82 19.98
CA LYS A 289 9.71 23.70 18.97
C LYS A 289 10.27 23.77 17.57
N GLY A 290 9.75 22.94 16.67
CA GLY A 290 10.23 22.86 15.29
C GLY A 290 9.52 21.78 14.49
N ALA A 291 10.26 21.11 13.60
CA ALA A 291 9.72 20.03 12.78
C ALA A 291 10.62 18.79 12.84
N ASN A 292 10.00 17.61 12.73
CA ASN A 292 10.66 16.31 12.77
C ASN A 292 11.41 16.07 14.11
N LEU A 293 10.80 16.49 15.23
CA LEU A 293 11.35 16.32 16.57
C LEU A 293 10.87 15.03 17.28
N ASN A 294 10.07 14.20 16.60
CA ASN A 294 9.71 12.85 17.04
C ASN A 294 10.86 11.88 16.68
N LEU A 295 11.92 11.91 17.49
CA LEU A 295 13.13 11.10 17.29
C LEU A 295 12.90 9.63 17.70
N PRO A 296 13.65 8.66 17.15
CA PRO A 296 13.55 7.27 17.58
C PRO A 296 13.96 7.09 19.06
N PRO A 297 13.11 6.54 19.95
CA PRO A 297 13.35 6.51 21.40
C PRO A 297 14.50 5.56 21.79
N THR A 298 14.87 4.63 20.92
CA THR A 298 15.99 3.70 21.12
C THR A 298 17.31 4.20 20.54
N SER A 299 17.29 5.27 19.73
CA SER A 299 18.47 5.79 19.03
C SER A 299 18.35 7.30 18.79
N PHE A 300 18.41 8.06 19.88
CA PHE A 300 18.47 9.52 19.83
C PHE A 300 19.47 10.06 20.85
N GLY A 301 19.88 11.31 20.66
CA GLY A 301 20.73 12.03 21.58
C GLY A 301 20.52 13.54 21.49
N LEU A 302 20.81 14.22 22.60
CA LEU A 302 20.82 15.68 22.69
C LEU A 302 22.10 16.13 23.37
N GLU A 303 22.80 17.06 22.77
CA GLU A 303 24.07 17.59 23.26
C GLU A 303 24.08 19.11 23.27
N ILE A 304 24.80 19.67 24.24
CA ILE A 304 25.06 21.09 24.36
C ILE A 304 26.41 21.36 23.70
N MET A 305 26.39 22.20 22.68
CA MET A 305 27.54 22.57 21.86
C MET A 305 28.02 23.97 22.22
N ASN A 306 29.29 24.27 21.96
CA ASN A 306 29.77 25.65 21.93
C ASN A 306 29.02 26.52 20.90
N GLU A 307 29.17 27.85 20.98
CA GLU A 307 28.48 28.81 20.10
C GLU A 307 28.72 28.55 18.60
N ALA A 308 29.94 28.11 18.24
CA ALA A 308 30.30 27.76 16.87
C ALA A 308 29.64 26.45 16.37
N GLY A 309 29.06 25.65 17.27
CA GLY A 309 28.37 24.40 16.93
C GLY A 309 29.29 23.24 16.55
N ASN A 310 30.58 23.32 16.84
CA ASN A 310 31.58 22.35 16.38
C ASN A 310 32.15 21.47 17.52
N THR A 311 31.97 21.86 18.78
CA THR A 311 32.49 21.14 19.95
C THR A 311 31.36 20.79 20.91
N VAL A 312 31.27 19.52 21.30
CA VAL A 312 30.35 19.04 22.35
C VAL A 312 30.91 19.41 23.71
N LEU A 313 30.11 20.05 24.55
CA LEU A 313 30.48 20.46 25.91
C LEU A 313 29.77 19.64 26.98
N ALA A 314 28.56 19.15 26.67
CA ALA A 314 27.83 18.23 27.52
C ALA A 314 26.85 17.38 26.70
N THR A 315 26.53 16.20 27.21
CA THR A 315 25.48 15.33 26.69
C THR A 315 24.34 15.31 27.69
N VAL A 316 23.11 15.55 27.23
CA VAL A 316 21.91 15.44 28.05
C VAL A 316 21.51 13.96 28.09
N PRO A 317 21.45 13.32 29.27
CA PRO A 317 21.02 11.94 29.40
C PRO A 317 19.62 11.73 28.80
N ASN A 318 19.40 10.60 28.11
CA ASN A 318 18.12 10.30 27.46
C ASN A 318 16.93 10.28 28.43
N ALA A 319 17.16 9.94 29.72
CA ALA A 319 16.14 10.01 30.77
C ALA A 319 15.67 11.44 31.10
N GLN A 320 16.40 12.46 30.66
CA GLN A 320 16.06 13.88 30.84
C GLN A 320 15.39 14.48 29.60
N ILE A 321 15.07 13.67 28.58
CA ILE A 321 14.50 14.12 27.32
C ILE A 321 13.14 13.47 27.12
N GLN A 322 12.14 14.31 26.85
CA GLN A 322 10.78 13.93 26.53
C GLN A 322 10.51 14.21 25.05
N LEU A 323 10.22 13.15 24.31
CA LEU A 323 9.79 13.21 22.90
C LEU A 323 8.27 13.21 22.83
N TYR A 324 7.72 13.87 21.81
CA TYR A 324 6.28 13.93 21.55
C TYR A 324 5.97 13.35 20.17
N GLN A 325 4.88 12.60 20.06
CA GLN A 325 4.46 11.98 18.79
C GLN A 325 4.06 13.01 17.73
N ASN A 326 3.72 14.22 18.14
CA ASN A 326 3.34 15.31 17.24
C ASN A 326 4.47 15.77 16.31
N GLY A 327 5.74 15.41 16.60
CA GLY A 327 6.89 15.77 15.79
C GLY A 327 7.25 17.25 15.78
N ILE A 328 6.57 18.06 16.60
CA ILE A 328 6.76 19.52 16.67
C ILE A 328 7.38 19.98 17.99
N ASP A 329 7.31 19.15 19.03
CA ASP A 329 7.82 19.47 20.37
C ASP A 329 8.87 18.47 20.82
N LEU A 330 9.88 18.95 21.54
CA LEU A 330 10.82 18.17 22.33
C LEU A 330 11.15 18.95 23.59
N THR A 331 11.00 18.32 24.75
CA THR A 331 11.31 18.95 26.03
C THR A 331 12.49 18.23 26.67
N PHE A 332 13.43 18.95 27.27
CA PHE A 332 14.47 18.35 28.10
C PHE A 332 14.74 19.20 29.33
N TYR A 333 15.42 18.65 30.33
CA TYR A 333 15.96 19.44 31.44
C TYR A 333 17.44 19.13 31.64
N TYR A 334 18.20 20.14 32.04
CA TYR A 334 19.63 20.02 32.31
C TYR A 334 20.08 21.04 33.35
N ASN A 335 21.13 20.72 34.12
CA ASN A 335 21.76 21.69 35.04
C ASN A 335 22.95 22.35 34.35
N PHE A 336 22.80 23.63 34.00
CA PHE A 336 23.81 24.41 33.28
C PHE A 336 24.91 25.01 34.19
N HIS A 337 24.93 24.69 35.49
CA HIS A 337 25.81 25.30 36.48
C HIS A 337 27.32 25.15 36.18
N SER A 338 27.74 24.05 35.57
CA SER A 338 29.15 23.79 35.23
C SER A 338 29.62 24.48 33.95
N LEU A 339 28.70 24.96 33.09
CA LEU A 339 29.04 25.61 31.82
C LEU A 339 29.50 27.05 32.05
N ALA A 340 30.45 27.55 31.27
CA ALA A 340 30.86 28.96 31.34
C ALA A 340 29.69 29.91 30.98
N ASN A 341 29.85 31.20 31.28
CA ASN A 341 28.92 32.20 30.75
C ASN A 341 29.13 32.30 29.24
N GLY A 342 28.06 32.29 28.45
CA GLY A 342 28.16 32.35 26.99
C GLY A 342 26.92 31.84 26.27
N ASN A 343 27.02 31.79 24.94
CA ASN A 343 25.98 31.25 24.07
C ASN A 343 26.29 29.81 23.68
N TYR A 344 25.26 28.98 23.65
CA TYR A 344 25.36 27.54 23.39
C TYR A 344 24.34 27.12 22.34
N ARG A 345 24.72 26.17 21.48
CA ARG A 345 23.79 25.54 20.53
C ARG A 345 23.39 24.16 21.02
N ILE A 346 22.26 23.67 20.54
CA ILE A 346 21.82 22.30 20.82
C ILE A 346 22.07 21.44 19.58
N ARG A 347 22.65 20.26 19.76
CA ARG A 347 22.76 19.24 18.72
C ARG A 347 21.78 18.12 19.02
N LEU A 348 20.92 17.83 18.05
CA LEU A 348 20.00 16.69 18.06
C LEU A 348 20.54 15.59 17.16
N TRP A 349 20.41 14.34 17.57
CA TRP A 349 20.77 13.18 16.78
C TRP A 349 19.61 12.19 16.72
N ASN A 350 19.29 11.69 15.53
CA ASN A 350 18.13 10.81 15.29
C ASN A 350 18.51 9.35 14.96
N GLY A 351 19.73 8.93 15.29
CA GLY A 351 20.24 7.60 14.93
C GLY A 351 21.01 7.56 13.61
N VAL A 352 20.78 8.53 12.72
CA VAL A 352 21.36 8.56 11.36
C VAL A 352 22.15 9.84 11.12
N ALA A 353 21.53 10.99 11.38
CA ALA A 353 22.09 12.31 11.14
C ALA A 353 21.99 13.18 12.39
N TYR A 354 22.86 14.18 12.47
CA TYR A 354 22.77 15.21 13.49
C TYR A 354 22.28 16.54 12.89
N TYR A 355 21.60 17.33 13.70
CA TYR A 355 21.20 18.69 13.42
C TYR A 355 21.68 19.60 14.54
N VAL A 356 22.38 20.68 14.21
CA VAL A 356 22.80 21.71 15.17
C VAL A 356 21.88 22.91 15.00
N THR A 357 21.29 23.40 16.09
CA THR A 357 20.38 24.54 16.07
C THR A 357 21.06 25.78 15.48
N SER A 358 20.31 26.56 14.69
CA SER A 358 20.72 27.92 14.31
C SER A 358 20.59 28.91 15.47
N LEU A 359 19.66 28.63 16.39
CA LEU A 359 19.40 29.38 17.61
C LEU A 359 20.36 28.98 18.73
N THR A 360 20.61 29.94 19.65
CA THR A 360 21.46 29.75 20.83
C THR A 360 20.66 29.92 22.12
N ILE A 361 21.08 29.21 23.16
CA ILE A 361 20.71 29.45 24.56
C ILE A 361 21.82 30.25 25.22
N GLN A 362 21.48 31.35 25.86
CA GLN A 362 22.43 32.12 26.66
C GLN A 362 22.48 31.55 28.09
N VAL A 363 23.67 31.22 28.57
CA VAL A 363 23.89 30.81 29.96
C VAL A 363 24.66 31.92 30.66
N THR A 364 24.15 32.40 31.80
CA THR A 364 24.73 33.52 32.54
C THR A 364 24.51 33.34 34.05
N ASP A 365 25.43 33.87 34.86
CA ASP A 365 25.28 33.99 36.31
C ASP A 365 24.44 35.22 36.73
N THR A 366 24.23 36.16 35.81
CA THR A 366 23.54 37.43 36.04
C THR A 366 22.46 37.66 35.00
N LEU A 367 21.22 37.84 35.45
CA LEU A 367 20.10 38.28 34.61
C LEU A 367 19.97 39.80 34.69
N ARG A 368 19.99 40.48 33.55
CA ARG A 368 19.80 41.93 33.49
C ARG A 368 18.31 42.25 33.38
N ALA A 369 17.64 42.24 34.53
CA ALA A 369 16.22 42.54 34.63
C ALA A 369 15.94 44.02 34.31
N VAL A 370 14.83 44.28 33.62
CA VAL A 370 14.30 45.63 33.43
C VAL A 370 13.57 46.04 34.70
N ASP A 371 13.85 47.24 35.21
CA ASP A 371 13.13 47.80 36.35
C ASP A 371 11.73 48.25 35.92
N LEU A 372 10.74 47.39 36.20
CA LEU A 372 9.34 47.63 35.86
C LEU A 372 8.69 48.73 36.72
N GLY A 373 9.30 49.12 37.85
CA GLY A 373 8.81 50.22 38.69
C GLY A 373 8.99 51.60 38.03
N LEU A 374 9.90 51.70 37.05
CA LEU A 374 10.13 52.93 36.28
C LEU A 374 9.29 53.00 35.00
N LEU A 375 8.40 52.04 34.78
CA LEU A 375 7.52 52.02 33.62
C LEU A 375 6.44 53.09 33.79
N ASN A 376 6.46 54.08 32.90
CA ASN A 376 5.50 55.16 32.84
C ASN A 376 4.60 54.98 31.63
N TRP A 377 3.31 55.26 31.78
CA TRP A 377 2.33 55.05 30.73
C TRP A 377 1.72 56.36 30.28
N ASN A 378 1.81 56.63 28.97
CA ASN A 378 1.07 57.70 28.33
C ASN A 378 -0.34 57.20 28.01
N VAL A 379 -1.36 57.82 28.60
CA VAL A 379 -2.78 57.51 28.38
C VAL A 379 -3.38 58.52 27.42
N LYS A 380 -4.03 58.02 26.36
CA LYS A 380 -4.82 58.80 25.41
C LYS A 380 -6.25 58.28 25.42
N THR A 381 -7.22 59.16 25.62
CA THR A 381 -8.64 58.84 25.66
C THR A 381 -9.40 59.64 24.61
N TYR A 382 -10.60 59.19 24.27
CA TYR A 382 -11.51 59.93 23.39
C TYR A 382 -11.75 61.34 23.96
N ASN A 383 -11.56 62.36 23.11
CA ASN A 383 -11.61 63.78 23.50
C ASN A 383 -10.71 64.18 24.67
N ASP A 384 -9.64 63.42 24.95
CA ASP A 384 -8.73 63.68 26.08
C ASP A 384 -9.45 63.74 27.44
N ALA A 385 -10.57 63.02 27.56
CA ALA A 385 -11.35 62.93 28.79
C ALA A 385 -10.59 62.16 29.89
N THR A 386 -10.69 62.63 31.13
CA THR A 386 -10.06 61.97 32.28
C THR A 386 -10.85 60.74 32.72
N SER A 387 -10.18 59.64 33.03
CA SER A 387 -10.79 58.42 33.58
C SER A 387 -9.91 57.82 34.68
N SER A 388 -10.53 57.33 35.75
CA SER A 388 -9.83 56.60 36.82
C SER A 388 -9.73 55.10 36.56
N VAL A 389 -10.38 54.59 35.51
CA VAL A 389 -10.41 53.16 35.17
C VAL A 389 -9.60 52.82 33.91
N ILE A 390 -8.99 53.83 33.31
CA ILE A 390 -8.05 53.73 32.18
C ILE A 390 -6.71 54.31 32.64
N TYR A 391 -5.74 53.45 32.92
CA TYR A 391 -4.45 53.88 33.47
C TYR A 391 -3.35 52.84 33.22
N GLY A 392 -2.11 53.26 33.44
CA GLY A 392 -0.98 52.35 33.64
C GLY A 392 -0.16 52.78 34.84
N ASP A 393 0.30 51.81 35.62
CA ASP A 393 1.02 51.99 36.87
C ASP A 393 2.06 50.86 37.03
N GLY A 394 3.34 51.22 36.86
CA GLY A 394 4.45 50.25 36.83
C GLY A 394 4.17 49.08 35.88
N PRO A 395 4.23 47.81 36.33
CA PRO A 395 4.03 46.64 35.48
C PRO A 395 2.57 46.41 35.02
N LEU A 396 1.61 47.18 35.54
CA LEU A 396 0.19 47.02 35.27
C LEU A 396 -0.32 48.09 34.30
N ALA A 397 -1.14 47.71 33.33
CA ALA A 397 -1.99 48.65 32.60
C ALA A 397 -3.40 48.09 32.42
N ARG A 398 -4.39 48.98 32.43
CA ARG A 398 -5.81 48.64 32.41
C ARG A 398 -6.61 49.58 31.52
N ILE A 399 -7.54 49.00 30.77
CA ILE A 399 -8.57 49.70 30.02
C ILE A 399 -9.93 49.12 30.41
N THR A 400 -10.83 50.00 30.82
CA THR A 400 -12.26 49.70 31.03
C THR A 400 -13.05 50.83 30.37
N PRO A 401 -14.08 50.52 29.54
CA PRO A 401 -14.95 51.54 28.97
C PRO A 401 -15.58 52.40 30.05
N ASP A 402 -15.49 53.71 29.87
CA ASP A 402 -15.94 54.71 30.84
C ASP A 402 -16.92 55.66 30.15
N ALA A 403 -18.14 55.74 30.69
CA ALA A 403 -19.19 56.63 30.19
C ALA A 403 -18.78 58.11 30.26
N ALA A 404 -17.83 58.47 31.13
CA ALA A 404 -17.25 59.80 31.20
C ALA A 404 -16.31 60.13 30.03
N VAL A 405 -15.72 59.11 29.39
CA VAL A 405 -14.87 59.26 28.21
C VAL A 405 -15.71 59.28 26.94
N LYS A 406 -16.62 58.31 26.81
CA LYS A 406 -17.60 58.26 25.72
C LYS A 406 -18.82 57.47 26.20
N PRO A 407 -20.06 57.91 25.89
CA PRO A 407 -21.25 57.14 26.22
C PRO A 407 -21.13 55.69 25.73
N LEU A 408 -21.47 54.75 26.60
CA LEU A 408 -21.37 53.32 26.32
C LEU A 408 -22.26 52.96 25.14
N ALA A 409 -21.64 52.50 24.06
CA ALA A 409 -22.29 52.11 22.83
C ALA A 409 -21.41 51.10 22.11
N GLU A 410 -22.05 50.19 21.38
CA GLU A 410 -21.33 49.27 20.51
C GLU A 410 -20.77 50.00 19.29
N GLY A 411 -19.52 49.73 18.95
CA GLY A 411 -18.90 50.27 17.74
C GLY A 411 -17.40 50.01 17.71
N PRO A 412 -16.79 50.13 16.52
CA PRO A 412 -15.36 49.87 16.32
C PRO A 412 -14.45 50.99 16.85
N ASP A 413 -15.03 52.03 17.47
CA ASP A 413 -14.29 53.20 17.91
C ASP A 413 -13.35 52.86 19.07
N ILE A 414 -12.05 53.03 18.86
CA ILE A 414 -11.05 52.98 19.93
C ILE A 414 -11.21 54.20 20.82
N ILE A 415 -11.55 53.98 22.10
CA ILE A 415 -11.82 55.05 23.07
C ILE A 415 -10.63 55.33 23.99
N ALA A 416 -9.69 54.39 24.05
CA ALA A 416 -8.54 54.48 24.93
C ALA A 416 -7.32 53.80 24.31
N SER A 417 -6.15 54.40 24.51
CA SER A 417 -4.84 53.83 24.21
C SER A 417 -3.87 54.15 25.34
N VAL A 418 -3.18 53.13 25.84
CA VAL A 418 -2.24 53.21 26.95
C VAL A 418 -0.90 52.67 26.47
N LYS A 419 0.09 53.55 26.30
CA LYS A 419 1.42 53.22 25.74
C LYS A 419 2.50 53.44 26.78
N SER A 420 3.36 52.45 27.01
CA SER A 420 4.51 52.60 27.91
C SER A 420 5.57 53.54 27.32
N ASN A 421 6.47 54.05 28.16
CA ASN A 421 7.77 54.53 27.70
C ASN A 421 8.61 53.38 27.10
N VAL A 422 9.82 53.68 26.62
CA VAL A 422 10.75 52.67 26.09
C VAL A 422 10.87 51.51 27.08
N LEU A 423 10.40 50.32 26.69
CA LEU A 423 10.54 49.10 27.47
C LEU A 423 11.88 48.42 27.16
N PHE A 424 12.24 48.37 25.87
CA PHE A 424 13.55 47.91 25.41
C PHE A 424 14.09 48.86 24.34
N GLY A 425 15.38 49.19 24.44
CA GLY A 425 16.08 50.08 23.52
C GLY A 425 16.31 49.48 22.13
N ALA A 426 16.78 50.32 21.21
CA ALA A 426 17.12 49.88 19.86
C ALA A 426 18.30 48.88 19.89
N GLY A 427 18.21 47.83 19.08
CA GLY A 427 19.21 46.77 18.93
C GLY A 427 19.31 45.81 20.12
N GLN A 428 18.52 45.98 21.18
CA GLN A 428 18.59 45.12 22.36
C GLN A 428 17.83 43.82 22.19
N ASP A 429 18.48 42.69 22.37
CA ASP A 429 17.77 41.42 22.47
C ASP A 429 17.06 41.35 23.83
N PHE A 430 15.86 40.78 23.85
CA PHE A 430 15.06 40.75 25.07
C PHE A 430 14.18 39.53 25.18
N TYR A 431 13.82 39.23 26.43
CA TYR A 431 12.75 38.34 26.82
C TYR A 431 11.71 39.15 27.59
N LEU A 432 10.46 39.04 27.19
CA LEU A 432 9.32 39.69 27.83
C LEU A 432 8.23 38.65 28.05
N ARG A 433 7.72 38.55 29.28
CA ARG A 433 6.53 37.78 29.60
C ARG A 433 5.52 38.66 30.32
N PHE A 434 4.27 38.62 29.87
CA PHE A 434 3.17 39.29 30.53
C PHE A 434 1.92 38.44 30.50
N ASN A 435 1.07 38.66 31.50
CA ASN A 435 -0.23 38.00 31.61
C ASN A 435 -1.32 38.98 31.20
N ILE A 436 -2.37 38.45 30.60
CA ILE A 436 -3.55 39.22 30.21
C ILE A 436 -4.71 38.75 31.06
N SER A 437 -5.51 39.68 31.53
CA SER A 437 -6.80 39.39 32.16
C SER A 437 -7.88 40.15 31.42
N TYR A 438 -8.88 39.42 30.94
CA TYR A 438 -10.08 39.98 30.33
C TYR A 438 -11.28 39.49 31.14
N ASN A 439 -11.96 40.41 31.82
CA ASN A 439 -13.16 40.11 32.58
C ASN A 439 -14.34 40.81 31.91
N ASP A 440 -15.23 40.02 31.31
CA ASP A 440 -16.56 40.45 30.90
C ASP A 440 -17.60 39.69 31.74
N THR A 441 -18.63 40.41 32.18
CA THR A 441 -19.71 39.87 33.02
C THR A 441 -20.94 39.46 32.20
N SER A 442 -20.93 39.69 30.88
CA SER A 442 -22.03 39.36 29.97
C SER A 442 -21.55 39.26 28.52
N THR A 443 -22.44 38.99 27.56
CA THR A 443 -22.09 39.01 26.13
C THR A 443 -22.01 40.46 25.64
N THR A 444 -20.82 41.04 25.51
CA THR A 444 -20.61 42.31 24.79
C THR A 444 -19.62 42.16 23.64
N ASN A 445 -19.80 42.94 22.58
CA ASN A 445 -18.83 43.05 21.50
C ASN A 445 -17.84 44.17 21.84
N ALA A 446 -16.59 43.80 22.05
CA ALA A 446 -15.50 44.72 22.31
C ALA A 446 -14.20 44.16 21.74
N ASP A 447 -13.48 45.00 21.00
CA ASP A 447 -12.14 44.69 20.53
C ASP A 447 -11.13 45.34 21.45
N THR A 448 -10.22 44.52 21.97
CA THR A 448 -9.08 44.99 22.74
C THR A 448 -7.79 44.52 22.12
N PHE A 449 -6.79 45.39 22.13
CA PHE A 449 -5.53 45.17 21.45
C PHE A 449 -4.40 45.31 22.45
N ILE A 450 -3.39 44.47 22.32
CA ILE A 450 -2.12 44.67 23.01
C ILE A 450 -0.97 44.22 22.13
N GLY A 451 0.18 44.85 22.29
CA GLY A 451 1.42 44.31 21.78
C GLY A 451 2.50 45.36 21.66
N LEU A 452 3.43 45.14 20.74
CA LEU A 452 4.60 46.00 20.62
C LEU A 452 4.40 47.06 19.55
N MET A 453 4.77 48.28 19.93
CA MET A 453 4.79 49.46 19.07
C MET A 453 6.21 50.02 19.04
N ALA A 454 6.63 50.56 17.89
CA ALA A 454 7.88 51.32 17.82
C ALA A 454 7.76 52.55 18.73
N GLU A 455 8.76 52.81 19.57
CA GLU A 455 8.64 53.90 20.53
C GLU A 455 8.50 55.28 19.85
N SER A 456 9.09 55.46 18.67
CA SER A 456 8.95 56.67 17.86
C SER A 456 7.52 56.95 17.38
N THR A 457 6.64 55.95 17.37
CA THR A 457 5.25 56.11 16.92
C THR A 457 4.43 56.81 18.00
N PRO A 458 3.77 57.96 17.73
CA PRO A 458 2.95 58.66 18.72
C PRO A 458 1.82 57.79 19.28
N ASN A 459 1.45 58.00 20.55
CA ASN A 459 0.25 57.38 21.10
C ASN A 459 -1.01 58.02 20.46
N SER A 460 -1.87 57.20 19.86
CA SER A 460 -3.07 57.64 19.17
C SER A 460 -4.21 56.64 19.40
N LEU A 461 -5.45 57.07 19.12
CA LEU A 461 -6.62 56.19 19.11
C LEU A 461 -6.70 55.38 17.81
N SER A 462 -5.57 54.81 17.39
CA SER A 462 -5.45 53.92 16.24
C SER A 462 -4.43 52.84 16.55
N ASN A 463 -4.69 51.62 16.09
CA ASN A 463 -3.80 50.50 16.37
C ASN A 463 -2.56 50.56 15.47
N ASN A 464 -1.43 51.02 16.02
CA ASN A 464 -0.13 51.04 15.35
C ASN A 464 0.83 49.95 15.90
N ASN A 465 0.30 48.92 16.56
CA ASN A 465 1.12 47.80 17.03
C ASN A 465 1.62 47.00 15.83
N PHE A 466 2.95 46.86 15.69
CA PHE A 466 3.53 46.03 14.63
C PHE A 466 3.45 44.54 14.99
N LEU A 467 3.43 44.22 16.29
CA LEU A 467 3.14 42.90 16.82
C LEU A 467 1.88 43.06 17.66
N ASN A 468 0.76 42.53 17.18
CA ASN A 468 -0.55 42.82 17.73
C ASN A 468 -1.32 41.55 18.11
N PHE A 469 -1.87 41.57 19.32
CA PHE A 469 -2.77 40.58 19.87
C PHE A 469 -4.15 41.21 19.98
N LEU A 470 -5.07 40.83 19.09
CA LEU A 470 -6.47 41.24 19.16
C LEU A 470 -7.23 40.21 20.01
N PHE A 471 -8.01 40.71 20.96
CA PHE A 471 -8.97 39.98 21.76
C PHE A 471 -10.34 40.54 21.43
N ASP A 472 -11.09 39.76 20.65
CA ASP A 472 -12.47 40.04 20.26
C ASP A 472 -13.40 39.15 21.10
N SER A 473 -14.47 39.71 21.65
CA SER A 473 -15.56 38.96 22.28
C SER A 473 -16.79 38.92 21.38
N PHE A 474 -17.18 37.72 20.95
CA PHE A 474 -18.40 37.49 20.16
C PHE A 474 -19.52 36.88 21.02
N ILE A 475 -20.78 37.11 20.62
CA ILE A 475 -21.98 36.52 21.21
C ILE A 475 -21.79 34.99 21.35
N VAL A 476 -21.98 34.46 22.56
CA VAL A 476 -21.80 33.06 23.01
C VAL A 476 -20.36 32.69 23.47
N HIS A 477 -19.84 33.21 24.58
CA HIS A 477 -18.66 32.68 25.30
C HIS A 477 -17.33 32.49 24.51
N TYR A 478 -17.13 33.18 23.39
CA TYR A 478 -15.91 33.04 22.60
C TYR A 478 -15.10 34.32 22.64
N THR A 479 -13.94 34.27 23.30
CA THR A 479 -12.85 35.21 23.03
C THR A 479 -12.05 34.65 21.87
N ALA A 480 -12.00 35.34 20.73
CA ALA A 480 -11.09 35.02 19.65
C ALA A 480 -9.80 35.81 19.89
N VAL A 481 -8.68 35.10 20.04
CA VAL A 481 -7.38 35.75 19.93
C VAL A 481 -6.98 35.72 18.46
N ASN A 482 -7.03 36.89 17.84
CA ASN A 482 -6.63 37.09 16.46
C ASN A 482 -5.21 37.66 16.46
N PHE A 483 -4.28 36.86 15.94
CA PHE A 483 -2.90 37.31 15.76
C PHE A 483 -2.83 38.03 14.42
N ALA A 484 -2.83 39.36 14.46
CA ALA A 484 -2.71 40.17 13.26
C ALA A 484 -1.32 40.81 13.21
N PHE A 485 -0.65 40.68 12.07
CA PHE A 485 0.62 41.35 11.82
C PHE A 485 0.43 42.31 10.65
N ASN A 486 0.62 43.62 10.86
CA ASN A 486 0.29 44.66 9.87
C ASN A 486 -1.11 44.49 9.25
N GLY A 487 -2.11 44.08 10.05
CA GLY A 487 -3.48 43.85 9.58
C GLY A 487 -3.70 42.54 8.81
N THR A 488 -2.68 41.69 8.63
CA THR A 488 -2.83 40.35 8.04
C THR A 488 -3.06 39.33 9.16
N PRO A 489 -4.21 38.62 9.19
CA PRO A 489 -4.44 37.54 10.14
C PRO A 489 -3.45 36.40 9.89
N VAL A 490 -2.64 36.05 10.90
CA VAL A 490 -1.67 34.94 10.82
C VAL A 490 -2.32 33.65 11.31
N GLU A 491 -3.16 33.71 12.36
CA GLU A 491 -4.08 32.65 12.79
C GLU A 491 -5.25 33.24 13.61
N SER A 492 -6.42 32.61 13.54
CA SER A 492 -7.56 32.84 14.45
C SER A 492 -7.79 31.59 15.31
N THR A 493 -7.69 31.72 16.64
CA THR A 493 -8.03 30.61 17.54
C THR A 493 -9.28 30.93 18.35
N ASN A 494 -10.31 30.12 18.17
CA ASN A 494 -11.50 30.14 19.00
C ASN A 494 -11.22 29.45 20.32
N THR A 495 -11.29 30.22 21.39
CA THR A 495 -11.02 29.74 22.72
C THR A 495 -12.22 30.10 23.58
N GLY A 496 -13.03 29.08 23.92
CA GLY A 496 -14.12 29.25 24.87
C GLY A 496 -13.58 29.77 26.20
N SER A 497 -14.21 30.81 26.74
CA SER A 497 -13.88 31.51 28.00
C SER A 497 -12.38 31.54 28.32
N LEU A 498 -11.58 32.37 27.64
CA LEU A 498 -10.18 32.56 28.06
C LEU A 498 -10.04 33.50 29.25
N SER A 499 -9.31 32.98 30.23
CA SER A 499 -8.22 33.74 30.84
C SER A 499 -6.91 33.24 30.21
N THR A 500 -6.37 33.99 29.23
CA THR A 500 -5.01 33.76 28.69
C THR A 500 -4.03 33.81 29.85
N LYS A 501 -3.23 32.75 30.06
CA LYS A 501 -2.35 32.70 31.23
C LYS A 501 -1.05 33.47 31.04
N GLY A 502 -0.53 33.57 29.82
CA GLY A 502 0.71 34.28 29.54
C GLY A 502 1.03 34.41 28.05
N ILE A 503 1.65 35.52 27.70
CA ILE A 503 2.29 35.76 26.41
C ILE A 503 3.78 36.00 26.67
N THR A 504 4.61 35.28 25.94
CA THR A 504 6.06 35.46 25.96
C THR A 504 6.53 35.94 24.59
N ILE A 505 7.32 37.00 24.57
CA ILE A 505 7.96 37.55 23.38
C ILE A 505 9.47 37.52 23.59
N ILE A 506 10.18 36.94 22.64
CA ILE A 506 11.63 36.87 22.62
C ILE A 506 12.09 37.60 21.36
N ARG A 507 12.98 38.58 21.48
CA ARG A 507 13.67 39.20 20.35
C ARG A 507 15.14 38.81 20.33
N LYS A 508 15.60 38.34 19.17
CA LYS A 508 17.01 38.09 18.84
C LYS A 508 17.32 38.75 17.48
N GLY A 509 18.09 39.84 17.48
CA GLY A 509 18.31 40.70 16.33
C GLY A 509 16.99 41.29 15.81
N ILE A 510 16.63 40.92 14.58
CA ILE A 510 15.36 41.29 13.96
C ILE A 510 14.27 40.23 14.13
N THR A 511 14.61 39.06 14.67
CA THR A 511 13.68 37.93 14.80
C THR A 511 12.92 38.02 16.11
N TYR A 512 11.60 37.97 16.03
CA TYR A 512 10.68 37.88 17.14
C TYR A 512 10.08 36.47 17.20
N SER A 513 10.16 35.85 18.36
CA SER A 513 9.56 34.56 18.68
C SER A 513 8.49 34.77 19.74
N VAL A 514 7.26 34.38 19.45
CA VAL A 514 6.09 34.60 20.31
C VAL A 514 5.53 33.26 20.75
N ILE A 515 5.31 33.11 22.05
CA ILE A 515 4.72 31.93 22.68
C ILE A 515 3.46 32.36 23.41
N ILE A 516 2.39 31.59 23.24
CA ILE A 516 1.07 31.95 23.77
C ILE A 516 0.51 30.75 24.50
N GLU A 517 0.20 30.95 25.78
CA GLU A 517 -0.27 29.91 26.68
C GLU A 517 -1.77 30.08 26.92
N THR A 518 -2.56 29.16 26.37
CA THR A 518 -4.02 29.12 26.54
C THR A 518 -4.40 27.95 27.46
N GLN A 519 -5.49 28.10 28.23
CA GLN A 519 -5.94 27.03 29.14
C GLN A 519 -6.55 25.82 28.40
N THR A 520 -7.13 26.04 27.21
CA THR A 520 -7.93 25.04 26.50
C THR A 520 -7.28 24.47 25.24
N GLN A 521 -6.39 25.21 24.57
CA GLN A 521 -5.77 24.82 23.28
C GLN A 521 -4.25 24.53 23.41
N GLY A 522 -3.69 24.60 24.62
CA GLY A 522 -2.25 24.41 24.86
C GLY A 522 -1.40 25.62 24.46
N THR A 523 -0.12 25.36 24.13
CA THR A 523 0.88 26.39 23.81
C THR A 523 1.07 26.56 22.31
N LYS A 524 0.88 27.78 21.80
CA LYS A 524 1.12 28.16 20.40
C LYS A 524 2.44 28.89 20.23
N PHE A 525 3.04 28.80 19.04
CA PHE A 525 4.34 29.40 18.72
C PHE A 525 4.34 30.04 17.33
N PHE A 526 4.92 31.23 17.24
CA PHE A 526 5.11 31.98 16.00
C PHE A 526 6.51 32.60 15.96
N SER A 527 7.08 32.71 14.77
CA SER A 527 8.31 33.48 14.56
C SER A 527 8.21 34.37 13.34
N LEU A 528 8.76 35.58 13.44
CA LEU A 528 8.73 36.59 12.39
C LEU A 528 9.97 37.47 12.46
N THR A 529 10.23 38.25 11.40
CA THR A 529 11.27 39.27 11.40
C THR A 529 10.65 40.67 11.32
N ASN A 530 11.14 41.62 12.12
CA ASN A 530 10.69 43.00 12.14
C ASN A 530 11.83 43.94 12.63
N THR A 531 11.50 45.20 12.90
CA THR A 531 12.42 46.26 13.30
C THR A 531 13.25 45.91 14.53
N SER A 532 14.49 46.38 14.55
CA SER A 532 15.33 46.40 15.75
C SER A 532 15.20 47.71 16.54
N ALA A 533 14.23 48.57 16.21
CA ALA A 533 14.02 49.85 16.91
C ALA A 533 13.69 49.66 18.40
N ALA A 534 13.72 50.77 19.15
CA ALA A 534 13.22 50.80 20.52
C ALA A 534 11.72 50.50 20.52
N VAL A 535 11.27 49.69 21.50
CA VAL A 535 9.89 49.20 21.58
C VAL A 535 9.24 49.63 22.87
N ALA A 536 7.93 49.91 22.78
CA ALA A 536 7.02 50.14 23.88
C ALA A 536 5.90 49.11 23.84
N LEU A 537 5.32 48.79 25.00
CA LEU A 537 4.09 48.02 25.09
C LEU A 537 2.90 48.97 24.95
N CYS A 538 1.94 48.65 24.09
CA CYS A 538 0.77 49.49 23.88
C CYS A 538 -0.51 48.66 23.91
N MET A 539 -1.49 49.15 24.66
CA MET A 539 -2.82 48.57 24.79
C MET A 539 -3.87 49.53 24.24
N LEU A 540 -4.88 49.00 23.57
CA LEU A 540 -6.03 49.77 23.08
C LEU A 540 -7.33 49.05 23.41
N GLY A 541 -8.42 49.80 23.58
CA GLY A 541 -9.74 49.24 23.80
C GLY A 541 -10.83 50.03 23.10
N THR A 542 -11.79 49.31 22.50
CA THR A 542 -12.97 49.91 21.90
C THR A 542 -14.05 50.21 22.93
N ASN A 543 -15.00 51.03 22.53
CA ASN A 543 -16.25 51.19 23.26
C ASN A 543 -17.07 49.90 23.26
N SER A 544 -17.98 49.78 24.21
CA SER A 544 -18.91 48.66 24.31
C SER A 544 -20.18 49.11 25.03
N GLN A 545 -21.28 48.34 24.88
CA GLN A 545 -22.55 48.65 25.53
C GLN A 545 -22.51 48.46 27.07
N ARG A 546 -21.55 47.67 27.57
CA ARG A 546 -21.33 47.42 29.01
C ARG A 546 -19.84 47.39 29.32
N ALA A 547 -19.48 47.71 30.55
CA ALA A 547 -18.07 47.73 30.96
C ALA A 547 -17.44 46.32 30.92
N TYR A 548 -16.30 46.21 30.25
CA TYR A 548 -15.35 45.11 30.40
C TYR A 548 -14.10 45.59 31.13
N GLN A 549 -13.30 44.67 31.62
CA GLN A 549 -11.96 44.97 32.13
C GLN A 549 -10.92 44.21 31.33
N PHE A 550 -10.07 44.96 30.63
CA PHE A 550 -8.88 44.44 29.98
C PHE A 550 -7.64 44.97 30.70
N SER A 551 -6.81 44.07 31.21
CA SER A 551 -5.59 44.44 31.92
C SER A 551 -4.42 43.56 31.56
N VAL A 552 -3.23 44.15 31.52
CA VAL A 552 -1.95 43.46 31.38
C VAL A 552 -1.15 43.59 32.67
N ALA A 553 -0.43 42.53 33.03
CA ALA A 553 0.57 42.55 34.09
C ALA A 553 1.88 41.94 33.57
N ILE A 554 2.92 42.76 33.41
CA ILE A 554 4.25 42.29 33.05
C ILE A 554 4.81 41.45 34.21
N GLN A 555 5.19 40.21 33.93
CA GLN A 555 5.71 39.26 34.91
C GLN A 555 7.24 39.29 34.92
N GLU A 556 7.84 39.26 33.73
CA GLU A 556 9.28 39.12 33.55
C GLU A 556 9.73 39.96 32.36
N ALA A 557 10.82 40.70 32.52
CA ALA A 557 11.46 41.44 31.44
C ALA A 557 12.97 41.41 31.64
N TYR A 558 13.69 40.81 30.69
CA TYR A 558 15.14 40.64 30.74
C TYR A 558 15.78 41.08 29.44
N LEU A 559 16.96 41.68 29.54
CA LEU A 559 17.83 41.90 28.39
C LEU A 559 18.66 40.65 28.14
N LEU A 560 18.69 40.22 26.88
CA LEU A 560 19.54 39.14 26.40
C LEU A 560 20.80 39.82 25.86
N ASN A 561 21.99 39.35 26.26
CA ASN A 561 23.24 39.88 25.70
C ASN A 561 23.64 39.16 24.42
#